data_AF-A0A351KBK6-F1
#
_entry.id   AF-A0A351KBK6-F1
#
_cell.length_a   1.000
_cell.length_b   1.000
_cell.length_c   1.000
_cell.angle_alpha   90.00
_cell.angle_beta   90.00
_cell.angle_gamma   90.00
#
_symmetry.space_group_name_H-M   'P 1'
#
loop_
_entity.id
_entity.type
_entity.pdbx_description
1 polymer ?
#
loop_
_entity_poly.entity_id
_entity_poly.type
_entity_poly.pdbx_seq_one_letter_code
_entity_poly.pdbx_strand_id
1 'polypeptide(L)'
;MAASGSGNPVNHRTRDGRHARLLLGALAVAGGWAAFDTCLGARRITRAMAAGGRSRTRSIQRAFPVEAGETVMLGDSITADGDWTAALPDRRVRNRGIAWDTTADLLERLDDSLTGPPEVAVILIG
;
A
#
# COMPACT_ATOMS: atom_id res chain seq x y z
N MET A 1 78.02 14.88 -1.02
CA MET A 1 77.27 15.23 0.20
C MET A 1 76.00 15.94 -0.25
N ALA A 2 74.89 15.21 -0.39
CA ALA A 2 73.74 15.12 0.56
C ALA A 2 72.89 16.41 0.56
N ALA A 3 71.56 16.44 0.51
CA ALA A 3 70.46 15.52 0.24
C ALA A 3 69.17 16.37 0.22
N SER A 4 68.03 15.77 -0.18
CA SER A 4 66.65 16.17 0.14
C SER A 4 66.02 17.18 -0.83
N GLY A 5 64.96 16.88 -1.60
CA GLY A 5 63.84 15.99 -1.31
C GLY A 5 62.65 16.82 -0.79
N SER A 6 61.95 17.51 -1.69
CA SER A 6 60.71 18.25 -1.35
C SER A 6 59.51 17.53 -1.96
N GLY A 7 58.86 16.70 -1.16
CA GLY A 7 57.60 16.04 -1.50
C GLY A 7 56.42 17.02 -1.40
N ASN A 8 55.57 17.01 -2.42
CA ASN A 8 54.34 17.80 -2.47
C ASN A 8 53.26 17.13 -1.60
N PRO A 9 52.64 17.80 -0.61
CA PRO A 9 51.64 17.17 0.25
C PRO A 9 50.31 17.03 -0.50
N VAL A 10 49.94 15.79 -0.85
CA VAL A 10 48.59 15.47 -1.33
C VAL A 10 47.60 15.70 -0.19
N ASN A 11 46.73 16.68 -0.38
CA ASN A 11 45.79 17.17 0.62
C ASN A 11 44.55 16.26 0.65
N HIS A 12 44.53 15.23 1.51
CA HIS A 12 43.40 14.28 1.64
C HIS A 12 42.16 14.81 2.40
N ARG A 13 42.10 16.10 2.73
CA ARG A 13 41.16 16.63 3.73
C ARG A 13 39.77 17.05 3.21
N THR A 14 39.45 16.82 1.93
CA THR A 14 38.25 17.39 1.27
C THR A 14 37.17 16.38 0.89
N ARG A 15 37.40 15.07 1.11
CA ARG A 15 36.47 14.00 0.71
C ARG A 15 35.41 13.67 1.76
N ASP A 16 35.74 13.82 3.05
CA ASP A 16 34.88 13.39 4.16
C ASP A 16 33.69 14.34 4.43
N GLY A 17 33.88 15.64 4.21
CA GLY A 17 32.84 16.65 4.47
C GLY A 17 31.64 16.58 3.52
N ARG A 18 31.81 16.06 2.30
CA ARG A 18 30.70 15.88 1.34
C ARG A 18 29.82 14.70 1.74
N HIS A 19 30.44 13.59 2.14
CA HIS A 19 29.69 12.42 2.60
C HIS A 19 28.94 12.71 3.90
N ALA A 20 29.55 13.43 4.85
CA ALA A 20 28.87 13.85 6.08
C ALA A 20 27.63 14.72 5.80
N ARG A 21 27.70 15.66 4.85
CA ARG A 21 26.56 16.50 4.44
C ARG A 21 25.46 15.71 3.74
N LEU A 22 25.84 14.75 2.90
CA LEU A 22 24.88 13.87 2.22
C LEU A 22 24.14 12.96 3.22
N LEU A 23 24.86 12.40 4.20
CA LEU A 23 24.26 11.58 5.25
C LEU A 23 23.30 12.38 6.14
N LEU A 24 23.66 13.60 6.50
CA LEU A 24 22.78 14.51 7.26
C LEU A 24 21.53 14.89 6.45
N GLY A 25 21.68 15.16 5.15
CA GLY A 25 20.55 15.41 4.26
C GLY A 25 19.61 14.20 4.15
N ALA A 26 20.16 13.00 3.98
CA ALA A 26 19.38 11.76 3.90
C ALA A 26 18.62 11.47 5.21
N LEU A 27 19.25 11.68 6.37
CA LEU A 27 18.60 11.54 7.68
C LEU A 27 17.49 12.56 7.89
N ALA A 28 17.67 13.81 7.45
CA ALA A 28 16.63 14.83 7.54
C ALA A 28 15.42 14.51 6.66
N VAL A 29 15.64 13.99 5.45
CA VAL A 29 14.56 13.54 4.55
C VAL A 29 13.84 12.31 5.13
N ALA A 30 14.57 11.32 5.63
CA ALA A 30 13.98 10.13 6.25
C ALA A 30 13.18 10.48 7.51
N GLY A 31 13.73 11.37 8.37
CA GLY A 31 13.03 11.88 9.54
C GLY A 31 11.78 12.70 9.18
N GLY A 32 11.86 13.52 8.13
CA GLY A 32 10.72 14.26 7.58
C GLY A 32 9.64 13.33 7.03
N TRP A 33 10.00 12.26 6.33
CA TRP A 33 9.06 11.25 5.83
C TRP A 33 8.41 10.46 6.96
N ALA A 34 9.19 10.02 7.96
CA ALA A 34 8.67 9.33 9.13
C ALA A 34 7.75 10.23 9.97
N ALA A 35 8.10 11.51 10.14
CA ALA A 35 7.26 12.50 10.80
C ALA A 35 6.02 12.83 9.97
N PHE A 36 6.11 12.87 8.64
CA PHE A 36 4.93 13.01 7.77
C PHE A 36 3.97 11.82 7.94
N ASP A 37 4.48 10.58 7.93
CA ASP A 37 3.68 9.37 8.15
C ASP A 37 3.03 9.34 9.55
N THR A 38 3.76 9.84 10.57
CA THR A 38 3.35 9.77 11.99
C THR A 38 2.47 10.96 12.42
N CYS A 39 2.89 12.20 12.12
CA CYS A 39 2.26 13.43 12.58
C CYS A 39 1.02 13.82 11.78
N LEU A 40 0.90 13.44 10.50
CA LEU A 40 -0.35 13.74 9.79
C LEU A 40 -1.52 12.94 10.34
N GLY A 41 -1.30 11.80 11.00
CA GLY A 41 -2.40 10.91 11.34
C GLY A 41 -3.32 10.65 10.15
N ALA A 42 -2.81 10.81 8.91
CA ALA A 42 -3.59 10.76 7.69
C ALA A 42 -4.24 9.39 7.62
N ARG A 43 -3.50 8.34 7.99
CA ARG A 43 -4.06 7.00 8.14
C ARG A 43 -5.23 6.92 9.13
N ARG A 44 -5.27 7.70 10.22
CA ARG A 44 -6.38 7.72 11.19
C ARG A 44 -7.58 8.55 10.69
N ILE A 45 -7.34 9.75 10.16
CA ILE A 45 -8.39 10.62 9.63
C ILE A 45 -8.98 10.03 8.33
N THR A 46 -8.14 9.53 7.42
CA THR A 46 -8.54 8.80 6.22
C THR A 46 -9.27 7.50 6.57
N ARG A 47 -8.84 6.74 7.60
CA ARG A 47 -9.60 5.56 8.07
C ARG A 47 -10.98 5.91 8.63
N ALA A 48 -11.09 7.03 9.36
CA ALA A 48 -12.37 7.50 9.90
C ALA A 48 -13.31 7.93 8.77
N MET A 49 -12.81 8.67 7.77
CA MET A 49 -13.59 9.03 6.58
C MET A 49 -13.95 7.80 5.72
N ALA A 50 -13.02 6.85 5.56
CA ALA A 50 -13.26 5.59 4.86
C ALA A 50 -14.28 4.69 5.60
N ALA A 51 -14.36 4.75 6.93
CA ALA A 51 -15.25 3.89 7.71
C ALA A 51 -16.73 4.04 7.30
N GLY A 52 -17.19 5.27 7.04
CA GLY A 52 -18.58 5.52 6.62
C GLY A 52 -18.93 4.88 5.27
N GLY A 53 -18.03 4.96 4.28
CA GLY A 53 -18.21 4.33 2.97
C GLY A 53 -18.16 2.80 3.05
N ARG A 54 -17.24 2.25 3.86
CA ARG A 54 -17.04 0.81 4.03
C ARG A 54 -18.27 0.12 4.61
N SER A 55 -18.91 0.69 5.63
CA SER A 55 -20.11 0.11 6.25
C SER A 55 -21.26 -0.04 5.25
N ARG A 56 -21.48 0.95 4.39
CA ARG A 56 -22.52 0.91 3.36
C ARG A 56 -22.21 -0.13 2.28
N THR A 57 -20.97 -0.19 1.81
CA THR A 57 -20.59 -1.19 0.81
C THR A 57 -20.73 -2.61 1.36
N ARG A 58 -20.31 -2.85 2.62
CA ARG A 58 -20.48 -4.15 3.28
C ARG A 58 -21.95 -4.54 3.41
N SER A 59 -22.85 -3.63 3.76
CA SER A 59 -24.27 -3.96 3.89
C SER A 59 -24.89 -4.36 2.55
N ILE A 60 -24.54 -3.66 1.46
CA ILE A 60 -24.97 -4.03 0.11
C ILE A 60 -24.42 -5.41 -0.27
N GLN A 61 -23.11 -5.63 -0.08
CA GLN A 61 -22.47 -6.92 -0.40
C GLN A 61 -23.07 -8.09 0.40
N ARG A 62 -23.47 -7.89 1.66
CA ARG A 62 -24.17 -8.91 2.46
C ARG A 62 -25.57 -9.22 1.93
N ALA A 63 -26.28 -8.23 1.38
CA ALA A 63 -27.59 -8.43 0.78
C ALA A 63 -27.55 -9.26 -0.52
N PHE A 64 -26.38 -9.33 -1.17
CA PHE A 64 -26.15 -10.10 -2.40
C PHE A 64 -25.07 -11.16 -2.17
N PRO A 65 -25.39 -12.28 -1.50
CA PRO A 65 -24.42 -13.32 -1.15
C PRO A 65 -23.74 -13.92 -2.38
N VAL A 66 -22.53 -14.45 -2.18
CA VAL A 66 -21.81 -15.22 -3.20
C VAL A 66 -22.52 -16.55 -3.40
N GLU A 67 -22.78 -16.90 -4.65
CA GLU A 67 -23.33 -18.21 -5.03
C GLU A 67 -22.21 -19.18 -5.46
N ALA A 68 -22.49 -20.49 -5.36
CA ALA A 68 -21.58 -21.51 -5.87
C ALA A 68 -21.37 -21.34 -7.39
N GLY A 69 -20.13 -21.49 -7.85
CA GLY A 69 -19.79 -21.30 -9.26
C GLY A 69 -19.48 -19.85 -9.65
N GLU A 70 -19.48 -18.90 -8.69
CA GLU A 70 -19.09 -17.51 -8.96
C GLU A 70 -17.57 -17.31 -8.80
N THR A 71 -17.01 -16.45 -9.64
CA THR A 71 -15.67 -15.88 -9.45
C THR A 71 -15.77 -14.64 -8.57
N VAL A 72 -15.04 -14.60 -7.46
CA VAL A 72 -15.09 -13.49 -6.50
C VAL A 72 -13.82 -12.66 -6.59
N MET A 73 -13.96 -11.36 -6.82
CA MET A 73 -12.86 -10.39 -6.82
C MET A 73 -12.78 -9.70 -5.45
N LEU A 74 -11.70 -9.88 -4.71
CA LEU A 74 -11.48 -9.33 -3.37
C LEU A 74 -10.37 -8.29 -3.40
N GLY A 75 -10.57 -7.13 -2.76
CA GLY A 75 -9.54 -6.11 -2.71
C GLY A 75 -9.99 -4.72 -2.26
N ASP A 76 -9.16 -3.75 -2.61
CA ASP A 76 -9.36 -2.33 -2.30
C ASP A 76 -10.12 -1.57 -3.41
N SER A 77 -9.82 -0.29 -3.59
CA SER A 77 -10.34 0.59 -4.65
C SER A 77 -10.10 0.06 -6.06
N ILE A 78 -8.94 -0.53 -6.37
CA ILE A 78 -8.67 -1.03 -7.74
C ILE A 78 -9.64 -2.16 -8.06
N THR A 79 -9.88 -3.04 -7.08
CA THR A 79 -10.88 -4.08 -7.22
C THR A 79 -12.29 -3.50 -7.26
N ALA A 80 -12.60 -2.49 -6.43
CA ALA A 80 -13.94 -1.89 -6.37
C ALA A 80 -14.36 -1.23 -7.68
N ASP A 81 -13.45 -0.51 -8.34
CA ASP A 81 -13.74 0.29 -9.53
C ASP A 81 -13.69 -0.52 -10.84
N GLY A 82 -13.24 -1.78 -10.78
CA GLY A 82 -13.17 -2.65 -11.95
C GLY A 82 -14.55 -3.14 -12.42
N ASP A 83 -14.81 -2.98 -13.72
CA ASP A 83 -15.92 -3.64 -14.42
C ASP A 83 -15.54 -5.08 -14.78
N TRP A 84 -15.50 -5.93 -13.77
CA TRP A 84 -15.06 -7.32 -13.92
C TRP A 84 -16.01 -8.18 -14.74
N THR A 85 -17.29 -7.82 -14.80
CA THR A 85 -18.26 -8.50 -15.66
C THR A 85 -17.97 -8.24 -17.13
N ALA A 86 -17.59 -7.00 -17.50
CA ALA A 86 -17.14 -6.71 -18.86
C ALA A 86 -15.77 -7.31 -19.17
N ALA A 87 -14.84 -7.31 -18.20
CA ALA A 87 -13.50 -7.86 -18.39
C ALA A 87 -13.49 -9.40 -18.49
N LEU A 88 -14.44 -10.08 -17.85
CA LEU A 88 -14.57 -11.54 -17.81
C LEU A 88 -16.00 -11.96 -18.20
N PRO A 89 -16.41 -11.77 -19.47
CA PRO A 89 -17.79 -11.97 -19.90
C PRO A 89 -18.28 -13.42 -19.77
N ASP A 90 -17.37 -14.38 -19.83
CA ASP A 90 -17.69 -15.82 -19.71
C ASP A 90 -17.77 -16.30 -18.25
N ARG A 91 -17.60 -15.39 -17.28
CA ARG A 91 -17.56 -15.72 -15.85
C ARG A 91 -18.69 -15.00 -15.11
N ARG A 92 -19.32 -15.71 -14.18
CA ARG A 92 -20.21 -15.07 -13.20
C ARG A 92 -19.36 -14.39 -12.14
N VAL A 93 -19.10 -13.11 -12.31
CA VAL A 93 -18.21 -12.37 -11.41
C VAL A 93 -18.96 -11.62 -10.32
N ARG A 94 -18.46 -11.72 -9.08
CA ARG A 94 -18.91 -10.95 -7.92
C ARG A 94 -17.78 -10.02 -7.47
N ASN A 95 -17.99 -8.72 -7.59
CA ASN A 95 -17.05 -7.73 -7.09
C ASN A 95 -17.23 -7.51 -5.57
N ARG A 96 -16.19 -7.82 -4.79
CA ARG A 96 -16.10 -7.62 -3.34
C ARG A 96 -14.96 -6.64 -2.99
N GLY A 97 -14.61 -5.74 -3.89
CA GLY A 97 -13.69 -4.63 -3.64
C GLY A 97 -14.31 -3.56 -2.75
N ILE A 98 -13.52 -2.97 -1.86
CA ILE A 98 -13.95 -1.83 -1.05
C ILE A 98 -12.82 -0.81 -0.98
N ALA A 99 -13.08 0.41 -1.43
CA ALA A 99 -12.08 1.48 -1.39
C ALA A 99 -11.48 1.67 0.00
N TRP A 100 -10.16 1.89 0.03
CA TRP A 100 -9.35 2.06 1.24
C TRP A 100 -9.19 0.84 2.14
N ASP A 101 -9.66 -0.34 1.75
CA ASP A 101 -9.33 -1.56 2.49
C ASP A 101 -7.83 -1.83 2.43
N THR A 102 -7.26 -2.21 3.57
CA THR A 102 -5.93 -2.79 3.67
C THR A 102 -6.02 -4.31 3.77
N THR A 103 -4.87 -5.00 3.74
CA THR A 103 -4.81 -6.44 4.03
C THR A 103 -5.49 -6.81 5.35
N ALA A 104 -5.35 -5.98 6.39
CA ALA A 104 -6.00 -6.20 7.68
C ALA A 104 -7.52 -6.05 7.59
N ASP A 105 -8.02 -5.03 6.88
CA ASP A 105 -9.46 -4.79 6.72
C ASP A 105 -10.13 -5.89 5.88
N LEU A 106 -9.44 -6.40 4.85
CA LEU A 106 -9.91 -7.53 4.04
C LEU A 106 -9.97 -8.81 4.87
N LEU A 107 -8.93 -9.08 5.68
CA LEU A 107 -8.89 -10.25 6.55
C LEU A 107 -10.05 -10.23 7.56
N GLU A 108 -10.36 -9.06 8.15
CA GLU A 108 -11.47 -8.90 9.10
C GLU A 108 -12.84 -9.22 8.49
N ARG A 109 -13.02 -9.00 7.18
CA ARG A 109 -14.30 -9.19 6.50
C ARG A 109 -14.37 -10.40 5.59
N LEU A 110 -13.35 -11.25 5.62
CA LEU A 110 -13.20 -12.31 4.64
C LEU A 110 -14.40 -13.26 4.67
N ASP A 111 -14.83 -13.65 5.86
CA ASP A 111 -15.99 -14.52 6.08
C ASP A 111 -17.30 -13.89 5.55
N ASP A 112 -17.50 -12.59 5.76
CA ASP A 112 -18.66 -11.86 5.22
C ASP A 112 -18.61 -11.70 3.70
N SER A 113 -17.40 -11.71 3.13
CA SER A 113 -17.17 -11.51 1.70
C SER A 113 -17.32 -12.81 0.91
N LEU A 114 -17.20 -13.95 1.58
CA LEU A 114 -17.27 -15.32 1.04
C LEU A 114 -18.38 -16.13 1.73
N THR A 115 -19.63 -15.65 1.63
CA THR A 115 -20.80 -16.30 2.25
C THR A 115 -21.12 -17.70 1.70
N GLY A 116 -20.54 -18.08 0.56
CA GLY A 116 -20.66 -19.38 -0.09
C GLY A 116 -19.35 -19.78 -0.77
N PRO A 117 -19.20 -21.03 -1.22
CA PRO A 117 -17.96 -21.50 -1.83
C PRO A 117 -17.80 -20.90 -3.24
N PRO A 118 -16.83 -19.99 -3.48
CA PRO A 118 -16.57 -19.50 -4.82
C PRO A 118 -15.94 -20.61 -5.69
N GLU A 119 -16.09 -20.51 -7.01
CA GLU A 119 -15.29 -21.32 -7.94
C GLU A 119 -13.83 -20.87 -7.93
N VAL A 120 -13.64 -19.54 -7.97
CA VAL A 120 -12.33 -18.88 -7.98
C VAL A 120 -12.41 -17.63 -7.11
N ALA A 121 -11.39 -17.42 -6.28
CA ALA A 121 -11.20 -16.16 -5.55
C ALA A 121 -9.92 -15.48 -6.05
N VAL A 122 -10.04 -14.25 -6.52
CA VAL A 122 -8.91 -13.42 -6.97
C VAL A 122 -8.70 -12.32 -5.94
N ILE A 123 -7.48 -12.19 -5.42
CA ILE A 123 -7.16 -11.22 -4.38
C ILE A 123 -6.16 -10.20 -4.93
N LEU A 124 -6.52 -8.93 -4.86
CA LEU A 124 -5.65 -7.79 -5.13
C LEU A 124 -5.77 -6.82 -3.95
N ILE A 125 -4.77 -6.81 -3.09
CA ILE A 125 -4.75 -6.01 -1.85
C ILE A 125 -3.28 -5.73 -1.45
N GLY A 126 -3.00 -4.55 -0.90
CA GLY A 126 -1.64 -4.20 -0.44
C GLY A 126 -1.49 -2.76 0.01
#